data_AF-A0A545TP32-F1
#
_entry.id   AF-A0A545TP32-F1
#
_cell.length_a   1.000
_cell.length_b   1.000
_cell.length_c   1.000
_cell.angle_alpha   90.00
_cell.angle_beta   90.00
_cell.angle_gamma   90.00
#
_symmetry.space_group_name_H-M   'P 1'
#
loop_
_entity.id
_entity.type
_entity.pdbx_description
1 polymer ?
#
loop_
_entity_poly.entity_id
_entity_poly.type
_entity_poly.pdbx_seq_one_letter_code
_entity_poly.pdbx_strand_id
1 'polypeptide(L)'
;MSKSEARQIEHPQDKPAIETAEVVLPCESLPESLTFFTEQLGFRLDRIFPADAPATAVISGHGLRIRLEKGAGRNPGVLALRCADPGALTGGKTELTAPNGTRIELLQADPPLNLPPIDQSFVVTKMGGPEAWGIGRAGMRYRDLIPNRQGGRFIASHIAIPDGGLVPDMVHFHKARFQMIYCYKGWVHLLYEDQGPQFTMKAGDCVLQPPEIRHRVLECSPGFEVIEIGCPAEHMTCIDHDMPLPNGRVDPDRVFNGQKFVRHQAEKAEWQAGRLEGIEFRDIGIAAATNGLASAQVWRLKPGATQISAVKHAAEFVFYFVLEGSVSLNAQGQGTQDLSAGDSFVIPAGMVFGMVGASEGLELLEVALPADYGVELKA
;
A
#
# COMPACT_ATOMS: atom_id res chain seq x y z
N MET A 1 57.45 34.93 -21.47
CA MET A 1 57.91 33.79 -20.64
C MET A 1 57.74 34.25 -19.19
N SER A 2 56.98 33.64 -18.30
CA SER A 2 56.70 32.22 -18.09
C SER A 2 55.30 32.07 -17.47
N LYS A 3 54.50 31.16 -18.01
CA LYS A 3 53.31 30.60 -17.37
C LYS A 3 53.80 29.57 -16.35
N SER A 4 53.58 29.77 -15.05
CA SER A 4 53.65 28.69 -14.08
C SER A 4 52.25 28.10 -13.92
N GLU A 5 52.00 26.99 -14.62
CA GLU A 5 50.83 26.15 -14.43
C GLU A 5 50.89 25.55 -13.02
N ALA A 6 50.07 26.08 -12.12
CA ALA A 6 49.71 25.37 -10.90
C ALA A 6 48.82 24.20 -11.31
N ARG A 7 49.41 23.00 -11.40
CA ARG A 7 48.65 21.75 -11.41
C ARG A 7 47.77 21.74 -10.16
N GLN A 8 46.46 21.90 -10.34
CA GLN A 8 45.50 21.44 -9.36
C GLN A 8 45.69 19.93 -9.24
N ILE A 9 46.21 19.52 -8.08
CA ILE A 9 46.21 18.13 -7.66
C ILE A 9 44.77 17.83 -7.28
N GLU A 10 44.03 17.15 -8.16
CA GLU A 10 42.73 16.58 -7.82
C GLU A 10 42.94 15.60 -6.66
N HIS A 11 42.32 15.88 -5.52
CA HIS A 11 42.21 14.91 -4.43
C HIS A 11 41.33 13.75 -4.91
N PRO A 12 41.77 12.48 -4.78
CA PRO A 12 40.94 11.34 -5.12
C PRO A 12 39.88 11.17 -4.02
N GLN A 13 38.77 11.89 -4.14
CA GLN A 13 37.56 11.62 -3.37
C GLN A 13 36.58 10.81 -4.21
N ASP A 14 36.18 9.68 -3.62
CA ASP A 14 34.97 8.90 -3.89
C ASP A 14 34.80 8.29 -5.29
N LYS A 15 35.81 7.58 -5.78
CA LYS A 15 35.50 6.48 -6.71
C LYS A 15 34.83 5.35 -5.95
N PRO A 16 33.65 4.86 -6.38
CA PRO A 16 33.02 3.72 -5.73
C PRO A 16 33.96 2.50 -5.83
N ALA A 17 34.06 1.73 -4.75
CA ALA A 17 34.89 0.52 -4.72
C ALA A 17 34.47 -0.53 -5.78
N ILE A 18 33.23 -0.44 -6.26
CA ILE A 18 32.69 -1.21 -7.37
C ILE A 18 32.18 -0.22 -8.41
N GLU A 19 32.81 -0.16 -9.58
CA GLU A 19 32.40 0.74 -10.67
C GLU A 19 31.28 0.15 -11.54
N THR A 20 31.28 -1.18 -11.76
CA THR A 20 30.27 -1.88 -12.57
C THR A 20 30.06 -3.31 -12.09
N ALA A 21 28.86 -3.86 -12.30
CA ALA A 21 28.54 -5.28 -12.11
C ALA A 21 28.04 -5.91 -13.41
N GLU A 22 28.27 -7.21 -13.60
CA GLU A 22 27.85 -7.95 -14.79
C GLU A 22 27.26 -9.31 -14.40
N VAL A 23 26.10 -9.65 -14.98
CA VAL A 23 25.57 -11.02 -14.90
C VAL A 23 26.29 -11.87 -15.92
N VAL A 24 27.02 -12.89 -15.46
CA VAL A 24 27.77 -13.78 -16.36
C VAL A 24 26.92 -14.98 -16.72
N LEU A 25 26.65 -15.14 -18.01
CA LEU A 25 25.88 -16.26 -18.56
C LEU A 25 26.80 -17.13 -19.45
N PRO A 26 26.63 -18.47 -19.41
CA PRO A 26 27.37 -19.35 -20.31
C PRO A 26 26.98 -19.06 -21.76
N CYS A 27 27.84 -19.43 -22.70
CA CYS A 27 27.56 -19.21 -24.11
C CYS A 27 28.36 -20.17 -25.00
N GLU A 28 27.74 -21.24 -25.50
CA GLU A 28 28.41 -22.15 -26.44
C GLU A 28 28.61 -21.50 -27.83
N SER A 29 27.56 -20.83 -28.34
CA SER A 29 27.58 -20.06 -29.59
C SER A 29 27.38 -18.57 -29.31
N LEU A 30 28.49 -17.82 -29.34
CA LEU A 30 28.49 -16.36 -29.12
C LEU A 30 27.71 -15.59 -30.19
N PRO A 31 27.83 -15.90 -31.51
CA PRO A 31 27.03 -15.23 -32.53
C PRO A 31 25.53 -15.41 -32.33
N GLU A 32 25.06 -16.64 -32.07
CA GLU A 32 23.63 -16.92 -31.87
C GLU A 32 23.08 -16.23 -30.63
N SER A 33 23.83 -16.27 -29.53
CA SER A 33 23.43 -15.60 -28.29
C SER A 33 23.40 -14.09 -28.49
N LEU A 34 24.39 -13.51 -29.17
CA LEU A 34 24.40 -12.08 -29.49
C LEU A 34 23.19 -11.69 -30.34
N THR A 35 22.94 -12.37 -31.46
CA THR A 35 21.76 -12.12 -32.31
C THR A 35 20.46 -12.17 -31.49
N PHE A 36 20.28 -13.20 -30.66
CA PHE A 36 19.11 -13.31 -29.79
C PHE A 36 18.97 -12.10 -28.85
N PHE A 37 20.02 -11.77 -28.09
CA PHE A 37 19.93 -10.68 -27.12
C PHE A 37 19.82 -9.30 -27.78
N THR A 38 20.52 -9.05 -28.89
CA THR A 38 20.54 -7.73 -29.51
C THR A 38 19.37 -7.48 -30.45
N GLU A 39 19.02 -8.45 -31.29
CA GLU A 39 17.99 -8.26 -32.31
C GLU A 39 16.59 -8.56 -31.76
N GLN A 40 16.45 -9.60 -30.95
CA GLN A 40 15.14 -10.00 -30.42
C GLN A 40 14.80 -9.29 -29.10
N LEU A 41 15.79 -9.11 -28.21
CA LEU A 41 15.57 -8.50 -26.90
C LEU A 41 16.06 -7.05 -26.81
N GLY A 42 16.65 -6.49 -27.87
CA GLY A 42 17.02 -5.07 -27.93
C GLY A 42 18.18 -4.66 -27.00
N PHE A 43 19.02 -5.61 -26.57
CA PHE A 43 20.28 -5.26 -25.89
C PHE A 43 21.27 -4.63 -26.89
N ARG A 44 22.18 -3.79 -26.41
CA ARG A 44 23.30 -3.29 -27.22
C ARG A 44 24.59 -4.00 -26.87
N LEU A 45 25.44 -4.22 -27.86
CA LEU A 45 26.81 -4.69 -27.65
C LEU A 45 27.69 -3.53 -27.14
N ASP A 46 28.29 -3.70 -25.97
CA ASP A 46 29.21 -2.71 -25.40
C ASP A 46 30.68 -3.10 -25.64
N ARG A 47 31.03 -4.39 -25.45
CA ARG A 47 32.41 -4.90 -25.57
C ARG A 47 32.42 -6.30 -26.14
N ILE A 48 33.46 -6.64 -26.90
CA ILE A 48 33.71 -8.00 -27.41
C ILE A 48 35.20 -8.32 -27.33
N PHE A 49 35.55 -9.55 -26.96
CA PHE A 49 36.94 -9.96 -26.77
C PHE A 49 37.15 -11.47 -27.00
N PRO A 50 38.30 -11.89 -27.56
CA PRO A 50 39.21 -11.07 -28.37
C PRO A 50 38.57 -10.69 -29.72
N ALA A 51 39.18 -9.80 -30.49
CA ALA A 51 38.58 -9.28 -31.74
C ALA A 51 38.63 -10.29 -32.90
N ASP A 52 39.64 -11.15 -32.93
CA ASP A 52 39.92 -12.13 -33.98
C ASP A 52 39.24 -13.49 -33.76
N ALA A 53 39.00 -13.87 -32.50
CA ALA A 53 38.26 -15.07 -32.13
C ALA A 53 37.37 -14.83 -30.88
N PRO A 54 36.27 -14.08 -31.00
CA PRO A 54 35.43 -13.69 -29.86
C PRO A 54 35.01 -14.86 -28.96
N ALA A 55 35.36 -14.77 -27.69
CA ALA A 55 35.01 -15.73 -26.64
C ALA A 55 34.15 -15.09 -25.53
N THR A 56 34.14 -13.76 -25.46
CA THR A 56 33.37 -12.98 -24.49
C THR A 56 32.72 -11.79 -25.17
N ALA A 57 31.47 -11.51 -24.80
CA ALA A 57 30.81 -10.26 -25.14
C ALA A 57 30.10 -9.68 -23.93
N VAL A 58 30.16 -8.37 -23.77
CA VAL A 58 29.40 -7.62 -22.78
C VAL A 58 28.32 -6.83 -23.50
N ILE A 59 27.07 -7.06 -23.12
CA ILE A 59 25.90 -6.37 -23.64
C ILE A 59 25.19 -5.61 -22.49
N SER A 60 24.48 -4.54 -22.82
CA SER A 60 23.65 -3.82 -21.85
C SER A 60 22.28 -3.42 -22.41
N GLY A 61 21.29 -3.31 -21.54
CA GLY A 61 19.91 -3.04 -21.90
C GLY A 61 18.99 -3.26 -20.71
N HIS A 62 17.85 -2.56 -20.67
CA HIS A 62 16.79 -2.77 -19.67
C HIS A 62 17.26 -2.73 -18.20
N GLY A 63 18.25 -1.87 -17.91
CA GLY A 63 18.84 -1.76 -16.57
C GLY A 63 19.83 -2.87 -16.19
N LEU A 64 20.16 -3.78 -17.11
CA LEU A 64 21.10 -4.88 -16.89
C LEU A 64 22.37 -4.76 -17.75
N ARG A 65 23.45 -5.35 -17.23
CA ARG A 65 24.70 -5.59 -17.94
C ARG A 65 25.01 -7.08 -17.89
N ILE A 66 25.15 -7.71 -19.05
CA ILE A 66 25.33 -9.17 -19.18
C ILE A 66 26.66 -9.45 -19.87
N ARG A 67 27.45 -10.36 -19.30
CA ARG A 67 28.65 -10.93 -19.92
C ARG A 67 28.34 -12.33 -20.41
N LEU A 68 28.33 -12.52 -21.72
CA LEU A 68 28.27 -13.82 -22.38
C LEU A 68 29.68 -14.39 -22.47
N GLU A 69 29.92 -15.58 -21.94
CA GLU A 69 31.27 -16.17 -21.86
C GLU A 69 31.28 -17.63 -22.31
N LYS A 70 32.15 -17.94 -23.28
CA LYS A 70 32.28 -19.29 -23.85
C LYS A 70 33.06 -20.22 -22.92
N GLY A 71 32.56 -21.44 -22.73
CA GLY A 71 33.26 -22.48 -21.96
C GLY A 71 33.33 -22.22 -20.44
N ALA A 72 32.49 -21.33 -19.91
CA ALA A 72 32.56 -20.91 -18.51
C ALA A 72 32.21 -22.03 -17.49
N GLY A 73 31.72 -23.20 -17.93
CA GLY A 73 31.30 -24.30 -17.03
C GLY A 73 30.14 -23.91 -16.10
N ARG A 74 29.31 -22.94 -16.52
CA ARG A 74 28.20 -22.38 -15.72
C ARG A 74 26.87 -22.85 -16.26
N ASN A 75 25.88 -22.92 -15.39
CA ASN A 75 24.50 -23.17 -15.76
C ASN A 75 23.84 -21.90 -16.33
N PRO A 76 22.90 -22.03 -17.27
CA PRO A 76 22.08 -20.90 -17.70
C PRO A 76 21.25 -20.33 -16.54
N GLY A 77 20.94 -19.04 -16.65
CA GLY A 77 20.14 -18.31 -15.65
C GLY A 77 18.69 -18.11 -16.07
N VAL A 78 17.99 -17.28 -15.29
CA VAL A 78 16.65 -16.76 -15.62
C VAL A 78 16.74 -15.23 -15.65
N LEU A 79 16.23 -14.61 -16.71
CA LEU A 79 16.10 -13.16 -16.82
C LEU A 79 14.61 -12.81 -16.94
N ALA A 80 14.10 -12.09 -15.95
CA ALA A 80 12.76 -11.53 -15.99
C ALA A 80 12.81 -10.11 -16.57
N LEU A 81 12.25 -9.91 -17.76
CA LEU A 81 12.17 -8.62 -18.44
C LEU A 81 10.76 -8.07 -18.29
N ARG A 82 10.68 -6.82 -17.82
CA ARG A 82 9.42 -6.10 -17.65
C ARG A 82 9.09 -5.31 -18.92
N CYS A 83 8.03 -5.72 -19.62
CA CYS A 83 7.61 -5.19 -20.91
C CYS A 83 6.27 -4.46 -20.80
N ALA A 84 6.08 -3.39 -21.57
CA ALA A 84 4.77 -2.73 -21.68
C ALA A 84 3.71 -3.68 -22.27
N ASP A 85 4.08 -4.42 -23.32
CA ASP A 85 3.27 -5.49 -23.93
C ASP A 85 4.16 -6.73 -24.16
N PRO A 86 4.14 -7.71 -23.23
CA PRO A 86 4.88 -8.95 -23.39
C PRO A 86 4.52 -9.75 -24.65
N GLY A 87 3.25 -9.67 -25.10
CA GLY A 87 2.74 -10.43 -26.23
C GLY A 87 3.21 -9.88 -27.57
N ALA A 88 3.26 -8.54 -27.72
CA ALA A 88 3.71 -7.90 -28.95
C ALA A 88 5.20 -8.17 -29.26
N LEU A 89 6.05 -8.32 -28.23
CA LEU A 89 7.49 -8.49 -28.40
C LEU A 89 7.88 -9.81 -29.10
N THR A 90 7.05 -10.85 -28.97
CA THR A 90 7.42 -12.23 -29.34
C THR A 90 6.32 -12.98 -30.09
N GLY A 91 5.30 -12.28 -30.58
CA GLY A 91 4.15 -12.91 -31.23
C GLY A 91 3.34 -13.78 -30.26
N GLY A 92 3.21 -13.34 -29.00
CA GLY A 92 2.35 -13.93 -27.97
C GLY A 92 3.04 -14.84 -26.96
N LYS A 93 4.36 -15.05 -27.06
CA LYS A 93 5.12 -15.90 -26.12
C LYS A 93 5.62 -15.10 -24.92
N THR A 94 5.20 -15.46 -23.71
CA THR A 94 5.70 -14.82 -22.48
C THR A 94 6.95 -15.48 -21.91
N GLU A 95 7.35 -16.63 -22.47
CA GLU A 95 8.58 -17.32 -22.09
C GLU A 95 9.39 -17.66 -23.35
N LEU A 96 10.69 -17.40 -23.29
CA LEU A 96 11.66 -17.77 -24.32
C LEU A 96 12.83 -18.52 -23.70
N THR A 97 13.53 -19.30 -24.52
CA THR A 97 14.83 -19.87 -24.16
C THR A 97 15.87 -19.34 -25.12
N ALA A 98 16.87 -18.64 -24.59
CA ALA A 98 18.00 -18.16 -25.37
C ALA A 98 18.86 -19.35 -25.87
N PRO A 99 19.65 -19.20 -26.95
CA PRO A 99 20.52 -20.27 -27.46
C PRO A 99 21.50 -20.84 -26.42
N ASN A 100 21.89 -20.02 -25.45
CA ASN A 100 22.73 -20.45 -24.33
C ASN A 100 21.97 -21.16 -23.19
N GLY A 101 20.67 -21.44 -23.36
CA GLY A 101 19.80 -22.07 -22.38
C GLY A 101 19.18 -21.12 -21.33
N THR A 102 19.52 -19.82 -21.35
CA THR A 102 18.95 -18.85 -20.39
C THR A 102 17.45 -18.72 -20.63
N ARG A 103 16.64 -18.88 -19.58
CA ARG A 103 15.20 -18.66 -19.66
C ARG A 103 14.89 -17.18 -19.56
N ILE A 104 14.08 -16.67 -20.47
CA ILE A 104 13.62 -15.29 -20.49
C ILE A 104 12.13 -15.30 -20.15
N GLU A 105 11.78 -14.63 -19.06
CA GLU A 105 10.39 -14.44 -18.62
C GLU A 105 9.98 -13.00 -18.95
N LEU A 106 9.01 -12.84 -19.84
CA LEU A 106 8.46 -11.54 -20.23
C LEU A 106 7.25 -11.23 -19.34
N LEU A 107 7.44 -10.31 -18.42
CA LEU A 107 6.45 -9.89 -17.44
C LEU A 107 5.88 -8.54 -17.82
N GLN A 108 4.62 -8.27 -17.48
CA GLN A 108 4.06 -6.93 -17.64
C GLN A 108 4.79 -5.95 -16.71
N ALA A 109 5.25 -4.82 -17.25
CA ALA A 109 5.98 -3.79 -16.49
C ALA A 109 5.09 -3.13 -15.45
N ASP A 110 3.86 -2.84 -15.84
CA ASP A 110 2.81 -2.32 -14.98
C ASP A 110 1.60 -3.26 -15.01
N PRO A 111 1.60 -4.34 -14.20
CA PRO A 111 0.48 -5.27 -14.17
C PRO A 111 -0.78 -4.57 -13.63
N PRO A 112 -1.97 -4.87 -14.18
CA PRO A 112 -3.21 -4.32 -13.65
C PRO A 112 -3.40 -4.74 -12.20
N LEU A 113 -4.10 -3.90 -11.43
CA LEU A 113 -4.44 -4.21 -10.06
C LEU A 113 -5.29 -5.49 -10.01
N ASN A 114 -4.77 -6.54 -9.38
CA ASN A 114 -5.55 -7.75 -9.12
C ASN A 114 -6.48 -7.49 -7.94
N LEU A 115 -7.78 -7.55 -8.17
CA LEU A 115 -8.79 -7.38 -7.14
C LEU A 115 -9.50 -8.71 -6.90
N PRO A 116 -9.23 -9.40 -5.77
CA PRO A 116 -9.90 -10.66 -5.44
C PRO A 116 -11.43 -10.52 -5.42
N PRO A 117 -12.20 -11.56 -5.78
CA PRO A 117 -13.66 -11.51 -5.75
C PRO A 117 -14.20 -11.20 -4.36
N ILE A 118 -15.45 -10.76 -4.28
CA ILE A 118 -16.12 -10.50 -3.00
C ILE A 118 -16.32 -11.83 -2.27
N ASP A 119 -15.78 -11.92 -1.05
CA ASP A 119 -15.93 -13.06 -0.15
C ASP A 119 -16.23 -12.57 1.27
N GLN A 120 -17.49 -12.16 1.47
CA GLN A 120 -17.93 -11.55 2.71
C GLN A 120 -18.16 -12.57 3.81
N SER A 121 -17.75 -12.21 5.02
CA SER A 121 -18.01 -13.01 6.22
C SER A 121 -18.11 -12.13 7.45
N PHE A 122 -18.89 -12.62 8.44
CA PHE A 122 -18.91 -12.02 9.77
C PHE A 122 -17.58 -12.29 10.46
N VAL A 123 -16.94 -11.22 10.95
CA VAL A 123 -15.66 -11.29 11.66
C VAL A 123 -15.76 -10.42 12.91
N VAL A 124 -15.24 -10.90 14.03
CA VAL A 124 -15.05 -10.13 15.26
C VAL A 124 -13.64 -10.38 15.76
N THR A 125 -12.90 -9.30 16.02
CA THR A 125 -11.53 -9.38 16.51
C THR A 125 -11.43 -8.64 17.83
N LYS A 126 -11.08 -9.37 18.89
CA LYS A 126 -10.95 -8.84 20.26
C LYS A 126 -9.57 -8.28 20.54
N MET A 127 -9.52 -7.17 21.27
CA MET A 127 -8.29 -6.69 21.91
C MET A 127 -7.85 -7.73 22.95
N GLY A 128 -6.61 -8.22 22.83
CA GLY A 128 -6.08 -9.30 23.69
C GLY A 128 -6.58 -10.71 23.33
N GLY A 129 -7.29 -10.88 22.20
CA GLY A 129 -7.64 -12.18 21.64
C GLY A 129 -6.44 -12.96 21.07
N PRO A 130 -6.67 -14.11 20.42
CA PRO A 130 -5.59 -14.94 19.84
C PRO A 130 -4.84 -14.24 18.70
N GLU A 131 -5.46 -13.22 18.08
CA GLU A 131 -4.86 -12.27 17.14
C GLU A 131 -3.83 -11.39 17.88
N ALA A 132 -2.68 -11.99 18.18
CA ALA A 132 -1.60 -11.34 18.90
C ALA A 132 -0.90 -10.30 18.01
N TRP A 133 -0.37 -9.26 18.66
CA TRP A 133 0.53 -8.32 18.01
C TRP A 133 1.72 -9.06 17.37
N GLY A 134 1.82 -9.01 16.04
CA GLY A 134 2.98 -9.45 15.28
C GLY A 134 4.04 -8.37 15.22
N ILE A 135 5.31 -8.76 15.21
CA ILE A 135 6.43 -7.85 14.94
C ILE A 135 6.50 -7.62 13.43
N GLY A 136 6.35 -6.37 13.00
CA GLY A 136 6.55 -5.97 11.61
C GLY A 136 7.92 -5.34 11.37
N ARG A 137 7.99 -4.41 10.42
CA ARG A 137 9.22 -3.67 10.09
C ARG A 137 9.44 -2.48 11.03
N ALA A 138 10.69 -2.05 11.20
CA ALA A 138 11.07 -0.81 11.87
C ALA A 138 10.44 -0.57 13.28
N GLY A 139 10.31 -1.64 14.09
CA GLY A 139 9.74 -1.53 15.45
C GLY A 139 8.20 -1.43 15.51
N MET A 140 7.53 -1.45 14.36
CA MET A 140 6.07 -1.45 14.26
C MET A 140 5.50 -2.81 14.68
N ARG A 141 4.40 -2.78 15.43
CA ARG A 141 3.59 -3.96 15.76
C ARG A 141 2.30 -3.92 14.97
N TYR A 142 1.88 -5.06 14.44
CA TYR A 142 0.67 -5.18 13.63
C TYR A 142 -0.28 -6.16 14.29
N ARG A 143 -1.56 -5.81 14.34
CA ARG A 143 -2.64 -6.73 14.69
C ARG A 143 -3.65 -6.71 13.55
N ASP A 144 -3.88 -7.87 12.96
CA ASP A 144 -4.88 -8.03 11.90
C ASP A 144 -6.28 -7.88 12.52
N LEU A 145 -7.11 -7.03 11.93
CA LEU A 145 -8.48 -6.76 12.37
C LEU A 145 -9.50 -7.60 11.59
N ILE A 146 -9.09 -8.13 10.44
CA ILE A 146 -9.87 -9.03 9.58
C ILE A 146 -8.98 -10.18 9.08
N PRO A 147 -8.66 -11.18 9.92
CA PRO A 147 -7.62 -12.18 9.63
C PRO A 147 -7.86 -12.98 8.34
N ASN A 148 -9.12 -13.18 7.95
CA ASN A 148 -9.49 -13.85 6.71
C ASN A 148 -9.44 -12.95 5.46
N ARG A 149 -9.17 -11.66 5.65
CA ARG A 149 -8.98 -10.61 4.64
C ARG A 149 -10.16 -10.45 3.67
N GLN A 150 -11.34 -10.96 4.06
CA GLN A 150 -12.52 -11.07 3.19
C GLN A 150 -12.15 -11.68 1.82
N GLY A 151 -11.44 -12.81 1.83
CA GLY A 151 -10.95 -13.49 0.63
C GLY A 151 -9.78 -12.79 -0.07
N GLY A 152 -8.98 -12.02 0.68
CA GLY A 152 -7.87 -11.21 0.15
C GLY A 152 -8.31 -9.87 -0.45
N ARG A 153 -9.61 -9.55 -0.41
CA ARG A 153 -10.14 -8.31 -0.98
C ARG A 153 -9.90 -7.09 -0.09
N PHE A 154 -9.85 -7.27 1.24
CA PHE A 154 -9.66 -6.17 2.18
C PHE A 154 -8.62 -6.52 3.25
N ILE A 155 -7.87 -5.51 3.67
CA ILE A 155 -7.06 -5.55 4.89
C ILE A 155 -7.56 -4.48 5.85
N ALA A 156 -7.60 -4.80 7.13
CA ALA A 156 -7.75 -3.84 8.21
C ALA A 156 -6.68 -4.15 9.25
N SER A 157 -5.82 -3.19 9.57
CA SER A 157 -4.70 -3.37 10.48
C SER A 157 -4.76 -2.36 11.61
N HIS A 158 -4.56 -2.82 12.84
CA HIS A 158 -4.19 -1.96 13.95
C HIS A 158 -2.67 -1.98 14.09
N ILE A 159 -2.04 -0.83 13.86
CA ILE A 159 -0.59 -0.68 13.83
C ILE A 159 -0.17 0.17 15.02
N ALA A 160 0.82 -0.30 15.79
CA ALA A 160 1.35 0.42 16.95
C ALA A 160 2.87 0.62 16.82
N ILE A 161 3.36 1.79 17.23
CA ILE A 161 4.78 2.11 17.37
C ILE A 161 5.03 2.49 18.84
N PRO A 162 5.41 1.53 19.70
CA PRO A 162 5.51 1.77 21.14
C PRO A 162 6.54 2.84 21.51
N ASP A 163 7.71 2.82 20.89
CA ASP A 163 8.82 3.68 21.28
C ASP A 163 8.73 5.09 20.65
N GLY A 164 8.07 5.21 19.49
CA GLY A 164 8.01 6.44 18.70
C GLY A 164 9.36 6.87 18.11
N GLY A 165 9.48 8.15 17.77
CA GLY A 165 10.68 8.76 17.21
C GLY A 165 10.70 8.79 15.69
N LEU A 166 11.90 8.97 15.12
CA LEU A 166 12.11 9.01 13.67
C LEU A 166 11.73 7.68 13.03
N VAL A 167 10.92 7.75 11.97
CA VAL A 167 10.54 6.57 11.19
C VAL A 167 11.49 6.47 10.00
N PRO A 168 12.20 5.34 9.80
CA PRO A 168 13.12 5.13 8.69
C PRO A 168 12.36 4.83 7.38
N ASP A 169 11.41 5.69 7.04
CA ASP A 169 10.58 5.59 5.85
C ASP A 169 11.22 6.31 4.67
N MET A 170 10.90 5.85 3.47
CA MET A 170 11.33 6.43 2.19
C MET A 170 10.10 6.96 1.46
N VAL A 171 10.31 7.87 0.50
CA VAL A 171 9.20 8.30 -0.37
C VAL A 171 8.70 7.08 -1.14
N HIS A 172 7.42 6.78 -0.98
CA HIS A 172 6.80 5.62 -1.62
C HIS A 172 5.34 5.88 -1.96
N PHE A 173 4.76 4.96 -2.71
CA PHE A 173 3.33 4.96 -3.04
C PHE A 173 2.81 3.53 -3.16
N HIS A 174 1.48 3.39 -3.12
CA HIS A 174 0.82 2.09 -3.23
C HIS A 174 -0.03 2.00 -4.49
N LYS A 175 0.05 0.86 -5.18
CA LYS A 175 -0.89 0.48 -6.23
C LYS A 175 -2.09 -0.23 -5.60
N ALA A 176 -3.03 0.54 -5.09
CA ALA A 176 -4.22 0.06 -4.41
C ALA A 176 -5.49 0.62 -5.06
N ARG A 177 -6.65 0.01 -4.78
CA ARG A 177 -7.97 0.56 -5.10
C ARG A 177 -8.39 1.59 -4.05
N PHE A 178 -8.06 1.36 -2.78
CA PHE A 178 -8.42 2.23 -1.67
C PHE A 178 -7.43 2.03 -0.52
N GLN A 179 -7.04 3.11 0.16
CA GLN A 179 -6.26 3.06 1.39
C GLN A 179 -6.56 4.28 2.26
N MET A 180 -6.82 4.06 3.55
CA MET A 180 -6.94 5.14 4.54
C MET A 180 -6.18 4.80 5.81
N ILE A 181 -5.75 5.84 6.53
CA ILE A 181 -5.11 5.73 7.83
C ILE A 181 -5.83 6.67 8.79
N TYR A 182 -6.40 6.09 9.85
CA TYR A 182 -7.02 6.80 10.97
C TYR A 182 -6.08 6.79 12.17
N CYS A 183 -5.78 7.95 12.75
CA CYS A 183 -4.96 8.06 13.94
C CYS A 183 -5.79 7.71 15.18
N TYR A 184 -5.50 6.56 15.80
CA TYR A 184 -6.20 6.12 17.00
C TYR A 184 -5.59 6.73 18.27
N LYS A 185 -4.26 6.70 18.42
CA LYS A 185 -3.56 7.31 19.56
C LYS A 185 -2.27 7.99 19.14
N GLY A 186 -1.86 8.99 19.92
CA GLY A 186 -0.62 9.72 19.70
C GLY A 186 -0.68 10.70 18.54
N TRP A 187 0.46 10.92 17.89
CA TRP A 187 0.60 11.78 16.72
C TRP A 187 1.70 11.29 15.76
N VAL A 188 1.62 11.72 14.50
CA VAL A 188 2.62 11.46 13.45
C VAL A 188 2.81 12.67 12.54
N HIS A 189 4.05 12.90 12.10
CA HIS A 189 4.40 13.87 11.07
C HIS A 189 4.54 13.20 9.70
N LEU A 190 3.87 13.78 8.71
CA LEU A 190 3.70 13.20 7.38
C LEU A 190 4.00 14.23 6.30
N LEU A 191 4.44 13.74 5.15
CA LEU A 191 4.50 14.46 3.89
C LEU A 191 3.71 13.70 2.82
N TYR A 192 3.00 14.44 1.99
CA TYR A 192 2.26 13.93 0.83
C TYR A 192 2.52 14.82 -0.38
N GLU A 193 2.62 14.18 -1.55
CA GLU A 193 2.76 14.83 -2.85
C GLU A 193 1.69 15.91 -3.06
N ASP A 194 2.11 17.10 -3.44
CA ASP A 194 1.25 18.25 -3.73
C ASP A 194 0.44 18.79 -2.53
N GLN A 195 0.69 18.33 -1.30
CA GLN A 195 -0.05 18.77 -0.10
C GLN A 195 0.68 19.86 0.70
N GLY A 196 1.78 20.39 0.17
CA GLY A 196 2.58 21.43 0.82
C GLY A 196 3.56 20.89 1.86
N PRO A 197 3.90 21.68 2.90
CA PRO A 197 4.87 21.28 3.91
C PRO A 197 4.35 20.13 4.78
N GLN A 198 5.25 19.58 5.61
CA GLN A 198 4.87 18.54 6.56
C GLN A 198 3.69 18.95 7.44
N PHE A 199 2.88 17.98 7.83
CA PHE A 199 1.81 18.21 8.78
C PHE A 199 1.69 17.11 9.82
N THR A 200 1.02 17.42 10.93
CA THR A 200 0.72 16.47 11.99
C THR A 200 -0.68 15.90 11.82
N MET A 201 -0.78 14.59 11.96
CA MET A 201 -2.01 13.86 12.23
C MET A 201 -2.00 13.43 13.70
N LYS A 202 -3.05 13.74 14.45
CA LYS A 202 -3.23 13.38 15.87
C LYS A 202 -4.45 12.49 16.08
N ALA A 203 -4.59 11.91 17.26
CA ALA A 203 -5.74 11.06 17.60
C ALA A 203 -7.08 11.67 17.13
N GLY A 204 -7.85 10.90 16.36
CA GLY A 204 -9.10 11.32 15.74
C GLY A 204 -8.99 11.77 14.29
N ASP A 205 -7.82 12.20 13.84
CA ASP A 205 -7.57 12.64 12.48
C ASP A 205 -7.45 11.44 11.53
N CYS A 206 -7.67 11.67 10.24
CA CYS A 206 -7.64 10.63 9.24
C CYS A 206 -7.12 11.17 7.91
N VAL A 207 -6.41 10.32 7.16
CA VAL A 207 -6.06 10.59 5.77
C VAL A 207 -6.62 9.51 4.85
N LEU A 208 -7.14 9.94 3.70
CA LEU A 208 -7.26 9.08 2.52
C LEU A 208 -5.94 9.17 1.78
N GLN A 209 -5.38 8.03 1.40
CA GLN A 209 -4.21 7.95 0.53
C GLN A 209 -4.68 7.48 -0.85
N PRO A 210 -4.95 8.40 -1.79
CA PRO A 210 -5.30 8.03 -3.15
C PRO A 210 -4.27 7.09 -3.78
N PRO A 211 -4.67 6.22 -4.72
CA PRO A 211 -3.72 5.33 -5.38
C PRO A 211 -2.58 6.13 -6.00
N GLU A 212 -1.34 5.67 -5.78
CA GLU A 212 -0.12 6.24 -6.34
C GLU A 212 0.29 7.64 -5.87
N ILE A 213 -0.34 8.19 -4.82
CA ILE A 213 0.16 9.40 -4.16
C ILE A 213 1.48 9.11 -3.45
N ARG A 214 2.54 9.88 -3.76
CA ARG A 214 3.79 9.75 -3.00
C ARG A 214 3.63 10.31 -1.60
N HIS A 215 4.15 9.58 -0.62
CA HIS A 215 4.12 10.01 0.76
C HIS A 215 5.30 9.46 1.56
N ARG A 216 5.48 10.02 2.75
CA ARG A 216 6.53 9.61 3.68
C ARG A 216 6.12 9.93 5.12
N VAL A 217 6.34 8.97 6.01
CA VAL A 217 6.27 9.14 7.46
C VAL A 217 7.61 9.65 7.98
N LEU A 218 7.60 10.72 8.77
CA LEU A 218 8.83 11.35 9.26
C LEU A 218 9.15 10.91 10.70
N GLU A 219 8.22 11.16 11.61
CA GLU A 219 8.37 10.81 13.02
C GLU A 219 7.00 10.69 13.69
N CYS A 220 6.96 9.98 14.81
CA CYS A 220 5.74 9.79 15.59
C CYS A 220 5.99 9.82 17.10
N SER A 221 4.92 10.00 17.87
CA SER A 221 4.98 9.92 19.32
C SER A 221 5.22 8.50 19.84
N PRO A 222 5.81 8.33 21.03
CA PRO A 222 5.71 7.07 21.77
C PRO A 222 4.25 6.64 21.96
N GLY A 223 3.97 5.35 21.80
CA GLY A 223 2.61 4.79 21.89
C GLY A 223 1.67 5.20 20.75
N PHE A 224 2.21 5.62 19.61
CA PHE A 224 1.42 5.94 18.42
C PHE A 224 0.68 4.70 17.91
N GLU A 225 -0.62 4.85 17.63
CA GLU A 225 -1.49 3.78 17.13
C GLU A 225 -2.34 4.30 15.96
N VAL A 226 -2.43 3.52 14.86
CA VAL A 226 -3.30 3.81 13.71
C VAL A 226 -4.12 2.62 13.29
N ILE A 227 -5.29 2.90 12.71
CA ILE A 227 -6.10 1.93 11.98
C ILE A 227 -5.91 2.18 10.49
N GLU A 228 -5.38 1.19 9.78
CA GLU A 228 -5.23 1.21 8.33
C GLU A 228 -6.29 0.30 7.70
N ILE A 229 -7.01 0.81 6.69
CA ILE A 229 -7.89 0.00 5.84
C ILE A 229 -7.38 0.08 4.42
N GLY A 230 -7.23 -1.07 3.76
CA GLY A 230 -6.72 -1.17 2.38
C GLY A 230 -7.52 -2.15 1.52
N CYS A 231 -7.55 -1.89 0.22
CA CYS A 231 -8.15 -2.76 -0.79
C CYS A 231 -7.34 -2.67 -2.10
N PRO A 232 -6.87 -3.78 -2.69
CA PRO A 232 -6.90 -5.15 -2.17
C PRO A 232 -6.05 -5.32 -0.90
N ALA A 233 -6.22 -6.46 -0.23
CA ALA A 233 -5.47 -6.76 1.00
C ALA A 233 -3.96 -6.87 0.77
N GLU A 234 -3.56 -7.33 -0.41
CA GLU A 234 -2.18 -7.34 -0.89
C GLU A 234 -2.06 -6.40 -2.07
N HIS A 235 -1.24 -5.37 -1.92
CA HIS A 235 -1.00 -4.37 -2.96
C HIS A 235 0.49 -4.03 -3.01
N MET A 236 0.95 -3.57 -4.18
CA MET A 236 2.36 -3.27 -4.40
C MET A 236 2.71 -1.92 -3.77
N THR A 237 3.78 -1.89 -2.98
CA THR A 237 4.45 -0.67 -2.54
C THR A 237 5.64 -0.38 -3.45
N CYS A 238 5.68 0.80 -4.03
CA CYS A 238 6.76 1.25 -4.91
C CYS A 238 7.56 2.35 -4.22
N ILE A 239 8.88 2.16 -4.11
CA ILE A 239 9.78 3.18 -3.58
C ILE A 239 10.16 4.13 -4.72
N ASP A 240 10.11 5.42 -4.45
CA ASP A 240 10.50 6.48 -5.36
C ASP A 240 11.77 7.14 -4.82
N HIS A 241 12.91 6.78 -5.40
CA HIS A 241 14.22 7.28 -4.95
C HIS A 241 14.52 8.70 -5.45
N ASP A 242 13.81 9.16 -6.48
CA ASP A 242 14.10 10.41 -7.16
C ASP A 242 13.19 11.54 -6.68
N MET A 243 11.96 11.23 -6.28
CA MET A 243 10.97 12.21 -5.86
C MET A 243 11.27 12.82 -4.48
N PRO A 244 11.57 14.13 -4.37
CA PRO A 244 11.67 14.78 -3.07
C PRO A 244 10.26 15.06 -2.51
N LEU A 245 10.13 14.97 -1.18
CA LEU A 245 9.00 15.54 -0.45
C LEU A 245 9.52 16.52 0.62
N PRO A 246 8.90 17.71 0.78
CA PRO A 246 7.86 18.28 -0.08
C PRO A 246 8.40 18.56 -1.50
N ASN A 247 7.53 18.49 -2.51
CA ASN A 247 7.92 18.55 -3.92
C ASN A 247 7.79 19.94 -4.56
N GLY A 248 7.56 20.97 -3.74
CA GLY A 248 7.45 22.37 -4.16
C GLY A 248 6.11 22.76 -4.80
N ARG A 249 5.41 21.81 -5.45
CA ARG A 249 4.03 22.01 -5.93
C ARG A 249 3.04 21.90 -4.76
N VAL A 250 1.99 22.71 -4.80
CA VAL A 250 0.83 22.63 -3.89
C VAL A 250 -0.44 22.62 -4.73
N ASP A 251 -1.08 21.47 -4.78
CA ASP A 251 -2.34 21.23 -5.50
C ASP A 251 -3.19 20.22 -4.69
N PRO A 252 -3.86 20.68 -3.61
CA PRO A 252 -4.63 19.81 -2.73
C PRO A 252 -5.80 19.10 -3.43
N ASP A 253 -6.23 19.62 -4.57
CA ASP A 253 -7.34 19.11 -5.37
C ASP A 253 -6.91 18.13 -6.47
N ARG A 254 -5.61 17.82 -6.59
CA ARG A 254 -5.11 16.85 -7.57
C ARG A 254 -5.81 15.50 -7.42
N VAL A 255 -6.23 14.96 -8.55
CA VAL A 255 -6.85 13.65 -8.67
C VAL A 255 -5.79 12.61 -9.02
N PHE A 256 -5.72 11.54 -8.24
CA PHE A 256 -4.87 10.38 -8.45
C PHE A 256 -5.76 9.17 -8.69
N ASN A 257 -5.74 8.63 -9.92
CA ASN A 257 -6.54 7.46 -10.30
C ASN A 257 -8.02 7.56 -9.87
N GLY A 258 -8.62 8.74 -10.08
CA GLY A 258 -10.03 9.02 -9.78
C GLY A 258 -10.35 9.43 -8.34
N GLN A 259 -9.35 9.57 -7.46
CA GLN A 259 -9.52 9.93 -6.05
C GLN A 259 -8.71 11.18 -5.68
N LYS A 260 -9.22 11.99 -4.75
CA LYS A 260 -8.49 13.14 -4.17
C LYS A 260 -7.94 12.79 -2.80
N PHE A 261 -6.85 13.44 -2.40
CA PHE A 261 -6.34 13.32 -1.04
C PHE A 261 -7.33 13.92 -0.04
N VAL A 262 -7.44 13.31 1.15
CA VAL A 262 -8.22 13.86 2.26
C VAL A 262 -7.30 13.97 3.47
N ARG A 263 -7.36 15.12 4.13
CA ARG A 263 -6.82 15.32 5.47
C ARG A 263 -7.95 15.78 6.38
N HIS A 264 -8.57 14.84 7.05
CA HIS A 264 -9.58 15.10 8.06
C HIS A 264 -8.90 15.46 9.39
N GLN A 265 -9.40 16.52 10.03
CA GLN A 265 -8.97 16.95 11.36
C GLN A 265 -10.15 16.88 12.31
N ALA A 266 -10.06 16.01 13.33
CA ALA A 266 -11.16 15.75 14.25
C ALA A 266 -11.67 17.02 14.94
N GLU A 267 -10.75 17.90 15.32
CA GLU A 267 -11.05 19.14 16.04
C GLU A 267 -11.88 20.15 15.22
N LYS A 268 -11.89 20.01 13.89
CA LYS A 268 -12.64 20.87 12.97
C LYS A 268 -13.91 20.20 12.47
N ALA A 269 -14.15 18.95 12.87
CA ALA A 269 -15.27 18.17 12.39
C ALA A 269 -16.54 18.56 13.13
N GLU A 270 -17.64 18.62 12.38
CA GLU A 270 -18.97 18.86 12.94
C GLU A 270 -19.72 17.53 13.06
N TRP A 271 -20.45 17.38 14.16
CA TRP A 271 -21.36 16.25 14.35
C TRP A 271 -22.69 16.54 13.65
N GLN A 272 -23.16 15.55 12.90
CA GLN A 272 -24.37 15.61 12.10
C GLN A 272 -25.30 14.46 12.49
N ALA A 273 -26.59 14.58 12.17
CA ALA A 273 -27.55 13.52 12.43
C ALA A 273 -27.22 12.27 11.59
N GLY A 274 -27.08 11.12 12.25
CA GLY A 274 -26.78 9.85 11.59
C GLY A 274 -27.95 9.27 10.78
N ARG A 275 -27.63 8.22 10.01
CA ARG A 275 -28.60 7.47 9.20
C ARG A 275 -29.69 6.77 10.04
N LEU A 276 -29.38 6.46 11.29
CA LEU A 276 -30.30 5.85 12.25
C LEU A 276 -30.63 6.82 13.37
N GLU A 277 -31.85 6.71 13.89
CA GLU A 277 -32.28 7.46 15.06
C GLU A 277 -31.35 7.19 16.25
N GLY A 278 -31.05 8.24 17.02
CA GLY A 278 -30.16 8.14 18.18
C GLY A 278 -28.67 8.15 17.85
N ILE A 279 -28.27 8.23 16.58
CA ILE A 279 -26.86 8.32 16.16
C ILE A 279 -26.52 9.75 15.72
N GLU A 280 -25.33 10.21 16.08
CA GLU A 280 -24.64 11.34 15.45
C GLU A 280 -23.33 10.86 14.84
N PHE A 281 -22.91 11.48 13.74
CA PHE A 281 -21.64 11.14 13.10
C PHE A 281 -20.87 12.38 12.67
N ARG A 282 -19.55 12.24 12.55
CA ARG A 282 -18.70 13.19 11.84
C ARG A 282 -18.16 12.53 10.58
N ASP A 283 -18.38 13.18 9.44
CA ASP A 283 -17.87 12.74 8.15
C ASP A 283 -16.36 12.99 8.03
N ILE A 284 -15.64 12.03 7.47
CA ILE A 284 -14.22 12.17 7.13
C ILE A 284 -14.04 12.82 5.76
N GLY A 285 -15.05 12.75 4.88
CA GLY A 285 -15.04 13.33 3.53
C GLY A 285 -14.57 12.37 2.44
N ILE A 286 -14.33 11.10 2.78
CA ILE A 286 -13.85 10.07 1.84
C ILE A 286 -14.88 9.78 0.73
N ALA A 287 -16.18 9.85 1.04
CA ALA A 287 -17.24 9.63 0.05
C ALA A 287 -17.13 10.61 -1.13
N ALA A 288 -16.97 11.90 -0.83
CA ALA A 288 -16.80 12.93 -1.86
C ALA A 288 -15.46 12.78 -2.60
N ALA A 289 -14.37 12.55 -1.88
CA ALA A 289 -13.03 12.45 -2.45
C ALA A 289 -12.83 11.22 -3.37
N THR A 290 -13.66 10.19 -3.20
CA THR A 290 -13.57 8.94 -3.97
C THR A 290 -14.74 8.73 -4.93
N ASN A 291 -15.57 9.76 -5.16
CA ASN A 291 -16.77 9.66 -5.99
C ASN A 291 -17.70 8.49 -5.59
N GLY A 292 -17.88 8.29 -4.28
CA GLY A 292 -18.75 7.26 -3.72
C GLY A 292 -18.15 5.85 -3.62
N LEU A 293 -16.88 5.66 -3.98
CA LEU A 293 -16.20 4.36 -3.86
C LEU A 293 -16.17 3.85 -2.41
N ALA A 294 -15.92 4.74 -1.45
CA ALA A 294 -15.80 4.41 -0.04
C ALA A 294 -16.30 5.56 0.84
N SER A 295 -16.81 5.25 2.02
CA SER A 295 -17.05 6.22 3.09
C SER A 295 -16.28 5.81 4.34
N ALA A 296 -15.82 6.80 5.10
CA ALA A 296 -15.37 6.59 6.47
C ALA A 296 -15.98 7.68 7.34
N GLN A 297 -16.46 7.30 8.51
CA GLN A 297 -17.11 8.20 9.45
C GLN A 297 -16.89 7.71 10.88
N VAL A 298 -16.87 8.64 11.81
CA VAL A 298 -16.93 8.30 13.24
C VAL A 298 -18.32 8.62 13.73
N TRP A 299 -18.99 7.67 14.35
CA TRP A 299 -20.31 7.89 14.91
C TRP A 299 -20.37 7.52 16.39
N ARG A 300 -21.30 8.18 17.08
CA ARG A 300 -21.58 8.03 18.51
C ARG A 300 -23.09 8.03 18.75
N LEU A 301 -23.50 7.60 19.94
CA LEU A 301 -24.88 7.72 20.36
C LEU A 301 -25.19 9.12 20.91
N LYS A 302 -26.40 9.61 20.63
CA LYS A 302 -26.94 10.82 21.26
C LYS A 302 -27.08 10.62 22.77
N PRO A 303 -26.99 11.69 23.57
CA PRO A 303 -27.21 11.60 25.02
C PRO A 303 -28.50 10.85 25.36
N GLY A 304 -28.38 9.83 26.21
CA GLY A 304 -29.50 8.97 26.65
C GLY A 304 -29.83 7.79 25.73
N ALA A 305 -29.30 7.72 24.51
CA ALA A 305 -29.40 6.51 23.69
C ALA A 305 -28.38 5.47 24.14
N THR A 306 -28.83 4.21 24.26
CA THR A 306 -28.01 3.06 24.69
C THR A 306 -28.09 1.88 23.72
N GLN A 307 -28.80 2.06 22.61
CA GLN A 307 -29.09 1.01 21.65
C GLN A 307 -29.16 1.54 20.22
N ILE A 308 -28.97 0.63 19.29
CA ILE A 308 -29.12 0.84 17.85
C ILE A 308 -30.07 -0.23 17.33
N SER A 309 -31.11 0.24 16.65
CA SER A 309 -32.12 -0.62 16.02
C SER A 309 -31.49 -1.66 15.12
N ALA A 310 -32.11 -2.83 15.06
CA ALA A 310 -31.66 -3.90 14.19
C ALA A 310 -31.81 -3.48 12.71
N VAL A 311 -30.71 -3.56 11.96
CA VAL A 311 -30.61 -3.16 10.56
C VAL A 311 -29.87 -4.21 9.74
N LYS A 312 -29.92 -4.08 8.41
CA LYS A 312 -29.07 -4.79 7.46
C LYS A 312 -28.60 -3.82 6.37
N HIS A 313 -27.57 -4.20 5.63
CA HIS A 313 -27.07 -3.42 4.49
C HIS A 313 -26.81 -4.28 3.24
N ALA A 314 -26.59 -3.62 2.10
CA ALA A 314 -26.21 -4.26 0.84
C ALA A 314 -24.75 -4.00 0.41
N ALA A 315 -23.95 -3.34 1.25
CA ALA A 315 -22.55 -2.98 0.94
C ALA A 315 -21.64 -4.18 0.63
N GLU A 316 -20.60 -3.95 -0.17
CA GLU A 316 -19.47 -4.87 -0.40
C GLU A 316 -18.60 -5.04 0.86
N PHE A 317 -18.52 -4.02 1.71
CA PHE A 317 -17.75 -4.05 2.95
C PHE A 317 -18.33 -3.05 3.93
N VAL A 318 -18.54 -3.48 5.18
CA VAL A 318 -18.81 -2.58 6.31
C VAL A 318 -18.00 -3.06 7.50
N PHE A 319 -17.04 -2.25 7.89
CA PHE A 319 -16.11 -2.50 8.99
C PHE A 319 -16.32 -1.47 10.10
N TYR A 320 -16.23 -1.96 11.33
CA TYR A 320 -16.31 -1.15 12.53
C TYR A 320 -15.10 -1.38 13.42
N PHE A 321 -14.63 -0.31 14.06
CA PHE A 321 -13.63 -0.34 15.12
C PHE A 321 -14.12 0.48 16.32
N VAL A 322 -14.13 -0.11 17.51
CA VAL A 322 -14.51 0.57 18.75
C VAL A 322 -13.37 1.50 19.15
N LEU A 323 -13.60 2.81 19.06
CA LEU A 323 -12.62 3.82 19.46
C LEU A 323 -12.66 4.07 20.96
N GLU A 324 -13.86 4.16 21.54
CA GLU A 324 -14.07 4.49 22.95
C GLU A 324 -15.31 3.73 23.46
N GLY A 325 -15.34 3.41 24.75
CA GLY A 325 -16.50 2.79 25.38
C GLY A 325 -16.68 1.30 25.12
N SER A 326 -17.89 0.80 25.35
CA SER A 326 -18.28 -0.59 25.17
C SER A 326 -19.71 -0.76 24.67
N VAL A 327 -20.00 -1.90 24.05
CA VAL A 327 -21.32 -2.22 23.49
C VAL A 327 -21.50 -3.71 23.25
N SER A 328 -22.72 -4.24 23.38
CA SER A 328 -23.03 -5.62 23.01
C SER A 328 -23.61 -5.67 21.58
N LEU A 329 -22.92 -6.33 20.67
CA LEU A 329 -23.35 -6.56 19.29
C LEU A 329 -24.17 -7.85 19.18
N ASN A 330 -25.36 -7.73 18.61
CA ASN A 330 -26.23 -8.84 18.27
C ASN A 330 -26.31 -8.97 16.75
N ALA A 331 -25.74 -10.04 16.18
CA ALA A 331 -25.78 -10.34 14.75
C ALA A 331 -26.54 -11.65 14.49
N GLN A 332 -27.30 -11.70 13.41
CA GLN A 332 -28.16 -12.84 13.08
C GLN A 332 -27.34 -14.13 12.95
N GLY A 333 -27.75 -15.16 13.69
CA GLY A 333 -27.08 -16.46 13.69
C GLY A 333 -25.77 -16.51 14.50
N GLN A 334 -25.42 -15.41 15.18
CA GLN A 334 -24.25 -15.31 16.04
C GLN A 334 -24.69 -15.17 17.51
N GLY A 335 -23.86 -15.63 18.44
CA GLY A 335 -24.02 -15.26 19.85
C GLY A 335 -23.71 -13.78 20.07
N THR A 336 -24.25 -13.19 21.14
CA THR A 336 -23.93 -11.81 21.53
C THR A 336 -22.43 -11.62 21.72
N GLN A 337 -21.90 -10.50 21.21
CA GLN A 337 -20.48 -10.17 21.28
C GLN A 337 -20.30 -8.88 22.08
N ASP A 338 -19.69 -8.95 23.27
CA ASP A 338 -19.45 -7.78 24.11
C ASP A 338 -18.15 -7.09 23.70
N LEU A 339 -18.27 -5.95 23.02
CA LEU A 339 -17.16 -5.20 22.41
C LEU A 339 -16.71 -4.05 23.30
N SER A 340 -15.41 -3.76 23.30
CA SER A 340 -14.81 -2.60 23.97
C SER A 340 -13.73 -1.94 23.10
N ALA A 341 -13.26 -0.77 23.52
CA ALA A 341 -12.23 0.00 22.81
C ALA A 341 -11.05 -0.87 22.34
N GLY A 342 -10.75 -0.83 21.04
CA GLY A 342 -9.76 -1.68 20.39
C GLY A 342 -10.34 -2.91 19.68
N ASP A 343 -11.57 -3.31 19.95
CA ASP A 343 -12.24 -4.37 19.21
C ASP A 343 -12.67 -3.90 17.83
N SER A 344 -12.77 -4.85 16.88
CA SER A 344 -13.30 -4.60 15.54
C SER A 344 -14.26 -5.68 15.10
N PHE A 345 -15.09 -5.36 14.11
CA PHE A 345 -15.95 -6.34 13.47
C PHE A 345 -16.33 -5.96 12.03
N VAL A 346 -16.69 -6.97 11.24
CA VAL A 346 -17.25 -6.83 9.89
C VAL A 346 -18.63 -7.46 9.86
N ILE A 347 -19.58 -6.77 9.26
CA ILE A 347 -20.92 -7.30 8.98
C ILE A 347 -21.03 -7.61 7.47
N PRO A 348 -21.39 -8.83 7.07
CA PRO A 348 -21.64 -9.17 5.67
C PRO A 348 -23.02 -8.64 5.22
N ALA A 349 -23.16 -8.39 3.92
CA ALA A 349 -24.42 -7.93 3.34
C ALA A 349 -25.59 -8.87 3.66
N GLY A 350 -26.75 -8.27 3.91
CA GLY A 350 -27.97 -8.99 4.25
C GLY A 350 -28.05 -9.54 5.67
N MET A 351 -26.95 -9.58 6.43
CA MET A 351 -26.97 -9.99 7.83
C MET A 351 -27.61 -8.90 8.69
N VAL A 352 -28.66 -9.28 9.42
CA VAL A 352 -29.28 -8.38 10.40
C VAL A 352 -28.37 -8.25 11.62
N PHE A 353 -28.09 -7.02 12.05
CA PHE A 353 -27.36 -6.73 13.27
C PHE A 353 -27.92 -5.52 14.00
N GLY A 354 -27.69 -5.45 15.31
CA GLY A 354 -28.03 -4.31 16.16
C GLY A 354 -27.14 -4.28 17.39
N MET A 355 -27.19 -3.18 18.13
CA MET A 355 -26.33 -2.97 19.29
C MET A 355 -27.16 -2.57 20.51
N VAL A 356 -26.78 -3.05 21.69
CA VAL A 356 -27.46 -2.74 22.95
C VAL A 356 -26.45 -2.54 24.07
N GLY A 357 -26.87 -1.88 25.14
CA GLY A 357 -26.02 -1.69 26.33
C GLY A 357 -24.79 -0.84 26.05
N ALA A 358 -24.86 0.08 25.10
CA ALA A 358 -23.78 1.01 24.81
C ALA A 358 -23.45 1.86 26.04
N SER A 359 -22.16 1.96 26.36
CA SER A 359 -21.68 2.86 27.41
C SER A 359 -21.86 4.33 27.01
N GLU A 360 -21.88 5.21 28.01
CA GLU A 360 -21.74 6.65 27.75
C GLU A 360 -20.40 6.90 27.03
N GLY A 361 -20.41 7.74 25.98
CA GLY A 361 -19.20 8.07 25.22
C GLY A 361 -18.75 7.03 24.19
N LEU A 362 -19.56 6.01 23.87
CA LEU A 362 -19.25 5.07 22.78
C LEU A 362 -18.99 5.82 21.46
N GLU A 363 -17.81 5.60 20.88
CA GLU A 363 -17.45 6.04 19.53
C GLU A 363 -16.98 4.86 18.67
N LEU A 364 -17.45 4.82 17.43
CA LEU A 364 -17.14 3.78 16.46
C LEU A 364 -16.65 4.41 15.16
N LEU A 365 -15.46 3.99 14.70
CA LEU A 365 -15.04 4.23 13.33
C LEU A 365 -15.76 3.23 12.42
N GLU A 366 -16.54 3.71 11.47
CA GLU A 366 -17.17 2.92 10.43
C GLU A 366 -16.51 3.22 9.08
N VAL A 367 -16.14 2.17 8.36
CA VAL A 367 -15.64 2.25 6.98
C VAL A 367 -16.48 1.34 6.09
N ALA A 368 -17.00 1.88 5.00
CA ALA A 368 -17.88 1.14 4.10
C ALA A 368 -17.53 1.34 2.63
N LEU A 369 -17.72 0.28 1.83
CA LEU A 369 -17.63 0.30 0.38
C LEU A 369 -18.84 -0.40 -0.23
N PRO A 370 -19.57 0.23 -1.17
CA PRO A 370 -19.51 1.64 -1.55
C PRO A 370 -19.94 2.59 -0.42
N ALA A 371 -19.82 3.91 -0.62
CA ALA A 371 -20.20 4.92 0.36
C ALA A 371 -21.72 4.94 0.65
N ASP A 372 -22.53 4.84 -0.40
CA ASP A 372 -23.98 4.65 -0.27
C ASP A 372 -24.31 3.18 -0.50
N TYR A 373 -24.80 2.53 0.56
CA TYR A 373 -24.94 1.08 0.60
C TYR A 373 -26.30 0.60 1.12
N GLY A 374 -27.26 1.51 1.28
CA GLY A 374 -28.62 1.21 1.73
C GLY A 374 -28.67 0.56 3.11
N VAL A 375 -29.05 1.31 4.15
CA VAL A 375 -29.34 0.73 5.47
C VAL A 375 -30.84 0.55 5.61
N GLU A 376 -31.28 -0.70 5.77
CA GLU A 376 -32.70 -1.04 5.94
C GLU A 376 -32.96 -1.41 7.41
N LEU A 377 -33.92 -0.72 8.03
CA LEU A 377 -34.47 -1.14 9.32
C LEU A 377 -35.16 -2.49 9.17
N LYS A 378 -34.97 -3.37 10.14
CA LYS A 378 -35.78 -4.57 10.23
C LYS A 378 -37.21 -4.18 10.60
N ALA A 379 -38.17 -4.58 9.76
CA ALA A 379 -39.60 -4.44 10.01
C ALA A 379 -40.06 -5.28 11.21
#